data_AF-A0AAV4F8R8-F1
#
_entry.id   AF-A0AAV4F8R8-F1
#
_cell.length_a   1.000
_cell.length_b   1.000
_cell.length_c   1.000
_cell.angle_alpha   90.00
_cell.angle_beta   90.00
_cell.angle_gamma   90.00
#
_symmetry.space_group_name_H-M   'P 1'
#
loop_
_entity.id
_entity.type
_entity.pdbx_description
1 polymer ?
#
loop_
_entity_poly.entity_id
_entity_poly.type
_entity_poly.pdbx_seq_one_letter_code
_entity_poly.pdbx_strand_id
1 'polypeptide(L)'
;MGKSKTKRFGSLRPTPTGLDLTNGDANAEVDGTGSTQSAVNNIMEKMQAASTEERACGCKILASVVSQPSSIGLLLNQNAVKIAAPLFLDPCLDVRKSALGAIRLVSN
;
A
#
# COMPACT_ATOMS: atom_id res chain seq x y z
N MET A 1 1.77 -10.43 59.97
CA MET A 1 1.41 -11.71 59.32
C MET A 1 0.30 -11.47 58.32
N GLY A 2 0.51 -11.71 57.01
CA GLY A 2 -0.60 -11.92 56.06
C GLY A 2 -0.90 -10.88 54.96
N LYS A 3 0.08 -10.61 54.08
CA LYS A 3 0.00 -10.49 52.60
C LYS A 3 -1.32 -10.01 51.92
N SER A 4 -1.24 -8.78 51.38
CA SER A 4 -1.67 -8.23 50.06
C SER A 4 -2.85 -8.81 49.25
N LYS A 5 -3.70 -7.91 48.72
CA LYS A 5 -3.96 -7.79 47.26
C LYS A 5 -4.56 -6.42 46.87
N THR A 6 -3.72 -5.45 46.50
CA THR A 6 -4.19 -4.20 45.86
C THR A 6 -4.57 -4.51 44.41
N LYS A 7 -5.85 -4.36 44.06
CA LYS A 7 -6.35 -4.43 42.69
C LYS A 7 -5.79 -3.24 41.93
N ARG A 8 -4.78 -3.45 41.08
CA ARG A 8 -4.34 -2.42 40.12
C ARG A 8 -5.45 -2.30 39.08
N PHE A 9 -6.16 -1.18 39.11
CA PHE A 9 -7.01 -0.78 37.99
C PHE A 9 -6.07 -0.57 36.79
N GLY A 10 -6.15 -1.48 35.83
CA GLY A 10 -5.44 -1.34 34.58
C GLY A 10 -5.83 0.00 33.97
N SER A 11 -4.83 0.83 33.68
CA SER A 11 -5.02 2.01 32.85
C SER A 11 -5.55 1.52 31.51
N LEU A 12 -6.86 1.71 31.29
CA LEU A 12 -7.43 1.69 29.95
C LEU A 12 -6.80 2.89 29.25
N ARG A 13 -5.67 2.67 28.58
CA ARG A 13 -5.23 3.59 27.54
C ARG A 13 -6.38 3.66 26.54
N PRO A 14 -6.97 4.83 26.26
CA PRO A 14 -7.80 4.97 25.10
C PRO A 14 -6.86 4.87 23.89
N THR A 15 -6.66 3.64 23.40
CA THR A 15 -6.23 3.43 22.03
C THR A 15 -7.36 3.99 21.16
N PRO A 16 -7.11 4.96 20.28
CA PRO A 16 -8.12 5.50 19.37
C PRO A 16 -8.34 4.52 18.21
N THR A 17 -8.66 3.27 18.53
CA THR A 17 -9.19 2.31 17.57
C THR A 17 -10.68 2.24 17.82
N GLY A 18 -11.36 3.31 17.42
CA GLY A 18 -12.78 3.25 17.11
C GLY A 18 -12.93 2.37 15.89
N LEU A 19 -13.09 1.07 16.11
CA LEU A 19 -13.60 0.14 15.11
C LEU A 19 -15.09 0.47 14.90
N ASP A 20 -15.35 1.56 14.19
CA ASP A 20 -16.62 1.74 13.51
C ASP A 20 -16.53 0.97 12.19
N LEU A 21 -17.28 -0.12 12.15
CA LEU A 21 -17.37 -1.12 11.09
C LEU A 21 -18.09 -0.63 9.83
N THR A 22 -18.06 0.66 9.53
CA THR A 22 -18.69 1.23 8.34
C THR A 22 -17.85 2.39 7.82
N ASN A 23 -17.27 2.20 6.63
CA ASN A 23 -16.60 3.21 5.81
C ASN A 23 -15.21 3.65 6.32
N GLY A 24 -14.26 2.70 6.37
CA GLY A 24 -12.85 2.98 6.63
C GLY A 24 -11.96 2.31 5.59
N ASP A 25 -11.19 3.14 4.90
CA ASP A 25 -10.31 2.85 3.79
C ASP A 25 -9.47 1.56 3.89
N ALA A 26 -9.39 0.91 2.74
CA ALA A 26 -8.63 -0.27 2.40
C ALA A 26 -7.17 -0.23 2.87
N ASN A 27 -6.91 -0.63 4.11
CA ASN A 27 -5.62 -1.23 4.47
C ASN A 27 -5.66 -2.69 4.03
N ALA A 28 -5.35 -2.92 2.75
CA ALA A 28 -5.08 -4.25 2.24
C ALA A 28 -3.73 -4.71 2.81
N GLU A 29 -3.77 -5.32 3.99
CA GLU A 29 -2.75 -6.25 4.46
C GLU A 29 -2.59 -7.33 3.38
N VAL A 30 -1.54 -7.22 2.55
CA VAL A 30 -1.16 -8.24 1.58
C VAL A 30 -0.50 -9.38 2.34
N ASP A 31 -1.33 -10.26 2.89
CA ASP A 31 -0.96 -11.58 3.35
C ASP A 31 -1.06 -12.60 2.18
N GLY A 32 -0.12 -13.53 2.11
CA GLY A 32 -0.22 -14.71 1.25
C GLY A 32 0.53 -14.65 -0.09
N THR A 33 1.71 -15.26 -0.10
CA THR A 33 2.61 -15.57 -1.24
C THR A 33 2.01 -16.42 -2.38
N GLY A 34 0.69 -16.59 -2.45
CA GLY A 34 -0.02 -17.25 -3.56
C GLY A 34 -0.73 -16.30 -4.54
N SER A 35 -0.79 -14.99 -4.24
CA SER A 35 -1.60 -14.02 -5.00
C SER A 35 -0.81 -12.79 -5.48
N THR A 36 0.53 -12.82 -5.45
CA THR A 36 1.36 -11.64 -5.81
C THR A 36 1.08 -11.14 -7.23
N GLN A 37 0.87 -12.05 -8.18
CA GLN A 37 0.48 -11.73 -9.55
C GLN A 37 -0.89 -11.05 -9.65
N SER A 38 -1.88 -11.52 -8.90
CA SER A 38 -3.24 -10.94 -8.86
C SER A 38 -3.27 -9.60 -8.12
N ALA A 39 -2.45 -9.46 -7.08
CA ALA A 39 -2.27 -8.22 -6.35
C ALA A 39 -1.63 -7.13 -7.24
N VAL A 40 -0.58 -7.46 -8.00
CA VAL A 40 0.03 -6.51 -8.93
C VAL A 40 -0.95 -6.11 -10.03
N ASN A 41 -1.76 -7.04 -10.56
CA ASN A 41 -2.83 -6.68 -11.51
C ASN A 41 -3.85 -5.69 -10.92
N ASN A 42 -4.33 -5.93 -9.70
CA ASN A 42 -5.23 -4.99 -9.01
C ASN A 42 -4.59 -3.61 -8.79
N ILE A 43 -3.29 -3.58 -8.46
CA ILE A 43 -2.56 -2.32 -8.30
C ILE A 43 -2.46 -1.58 -9.64
N MET A 44 -2.20 -2.31 -10.72
CA MET A 44 -2.12 -1.75 -12.08
C MET A 44 -3.47 -1.22 -12.57
N GLU A 45 -4.58 -1.84 -12.18
CA GLU A 45 -5.93 -1.32 -12.43
C GLU A 45 -6.19 -0.03 -11.66
N LYS A 46 -5.83 0.04 -10.36
CA LYS A 46 -5.92 1.27 -9.55
C LYS A 46 -5.09 2.41 -10.13
N MET A 47 -3.92 2.10 -10.69
CA MET A 47 -3.07 3.08 -11.38
C MET A 47 -3.70 3.65 -12.65
N GLN A 48 -4.62 2.92 -13.29
CA GLN A 48 -5.34 3.35 -14.50
C GLN A 48 -6.70 3.97 -14.20
N ALA A 49 -7.08 4.09 -12.94
CA ALA A 49 -8.35 4.67 -12.54
C ALA A 49 -8.49 6.15 -12.98
N ALA A 50 -9.74 6.57 -13.17
CA ALA A 50 -10.06 7.96 -13.51
C ALA A 50 -9.74 8.93 -12.36
N SER A 51 -9.83 8.47 -11.11
CA SER A 51 -9.56 9.27 -9.91
C SER A 51 -8.06 9.47 -9.68
N THR A 52 -7.65 10.72 -9.47
CA THR A 52 -6.25 11.08 -9.14
C THR A 52 -5.77 10.45 -7.84
N GLU A 53 -6.67 10.28 -6.87
CA GLU A 53 -6.35 9.69 -5.56
C GLU A 53 -6.09 8.19 -5.67
N GLU A 54 -6.90 7.49 -6.47
CA GLU A 54 -6.71 6.06 -6.73
C GLU A 54 -5.41 5.80 -7.52
N ARG A 55 -5.10 6.65 -8.51
CA ARG A 55 -3.83 6.56 -9.23
C ARG A 55 -2.62 6.75 -8.32
N ALA A 56 -2.67 7.78 -7.46
CA ALA A 56 -1.60 8.03 -6.49
C ALA A 56 -1.47 6.91 -5.46
N CYS A 57 -2.60 6.37 -4.99
CA CYS A 57 -2.65 5.22 -4.09
C CYS A 57 -2.03 3.98 -4.74
N GLY A 58 -2.42 3.66 -5.98
CA GLY A 58 -1.83 2.57 -6.76
C GLY A 58 -0.32 2.68 -6.89
N CYS A 59 0.19 3.88 -7.19
CA CYS A 59 1.64 4.13 -7.26
C CYS A 59 2.37 3.89 -5.93
N LYS A 60 1.76 4.30 -4.80
CA LYS A 60 2.34 4.08 -3.46
C LYS A 60 2.36 2.59 -3.10
N ILE A 61 1.29 1.87 -3.38
CA ILE A 61 1.23 0.42 -3.15
C ILE A 61 2.27 -0.28 -4.02
N LEU A 62 2.41 0.12 -5.29
CA LEU A 62 3.44 -0.40 -6.17
C LEU A 62 4.85 -0.18 -5.58
N ALA A 63 5.15 1.02 -5.10
CA ALA A 63 6.43 1.33 -4.47
C ALA A 63 6.72 0.44 -3.24
N SER A 64 5.70 0.15 -2.43
CA SER A 64 5.81 -0.77 -1.29
C SER A 64 6.14 -2.20 -1.74
N VAL A 65 5.47 -2.70 -2.79
CA VAL A 65 5.71 -4.05 -3.34
C VAL A 65 7.10 -4.17 -3.97
N VAL A 66 7.59 -3.12 -4.66
CA VAL A 66 8.92 -3.10 -5.27
C VAL A 66 10.03 -3.04 -4.22
N SER A 67 9.75 -2.50 -3.03
CA SER A 67 10.71 -2.54 -1.92
C SER A 67 11.10 -3.96 -1.49
N GLN A 68 10.34 -4.99 -1.92
CA GLN A 68 10.70 -6.39 -1.77
C GLN A 68 11.41 -6.90 -3.04
N PRO A 69 12.68 -7.35 -2.95
CA PRO A 69 13.47 -7.72 -4.13
C PRO A 69 12.89 -8.91 -4.91
N SER A 70 12.18 -9.81 -4.22
CA SER A 70 11.52 -10.98 -4.85
C SER A 70 10.39 -10.60 -5.81
N SER A 71 9.79 -9.42 -5.65
CA SER A 71 8.66 -8.93 -6.47
C SER A 71 9.11 -8.20 -7.74
N ILE A 72 10.36 -7.72 -7.79
CA ILE A 72 10.90 -6.91 -8.90
C ILE A 72 10.81 -7.69 -10.22
N GLY A 73 11.20 -8.97 -10.21
CA GLY A 73 11.12 -9.83 -11.38
C GLY A 73 9.68 -10.03 -11.88
N LEU A 74 8.71 -10.10 -10.98
CA LEU A 74 7.29 -10.22 -11.36
C LEU A 74 6.76 -8.91 -11.96
N LEU A 75 7.13 -7.76 -11.41
CA LEU A 75 6.74 -6.46 -11.95
C LEU A 75 7.30 -6.21 -13.36
N LEU A 76 8.57 -6.58 -13.59
CA LEU A 76 9.19 -6.46 -14.91
C LEU A 76 8.47 -7.32 -15.94
N ASN A 77 8.09 -8.56 -15.58
CA ASN A 77 7.31 -9.44 -16.44
C ASN A 77 5.89 -8.92 -16.71
N GLN A 78 5.30 -8.19 -15.77
CA GLN A 78 3.93 -7.66 -15.90
C GLN A 78 3.84 -6.29 -16.59
N ASN A 79 4.90 -5.83 -17.26
CA ASN A 79 4.93 -4.55 -17.96
C ASN A 79 4.61 -3.33 -17.07
N ALA A 80 4.96 -3.36 -15.77
CA ALA A 80 4.72 -2.24 -14.86
C ALA A 80 5.28 -0.92 -15.41
N VAL A 81 6.39 -0.97 -16.15
CA VAL A 81 7.00 0.20 -16.83
C VAL A 81 6.09 0.79 -17.90
N LYS A 82 5.38 -0.04 -18.69
CA LYS A 82 4.46 0.46 -19.72
C LYS A 82 3.24 1.14 -19.12
N ILE A 83 2.78 0.68 -17.96
CA ILE A 83 1.61 1.24 -17.26
C ILE A 83 2.00 2.49 -16.49
N ALA A 84 3.22 2.56 -15.97
CA ALA A 84 3.73 3.76 -15.32
C ALA A 84 4.13 4.87 -16.31
N ALA A 85 4.48 4.53 -17.55
CA ALA A 85 4.82 5.50 -18.60
C ALA A 85 3.77 6.61 -18.81
N PRO A 86 2.45 6.33 -18.97
CA PRO A 86 1.44 7.37 -19.11
C PRO A 86 1.26 8.21 -17.84
N LEU A 87 1.58 7.68 -16.65
CA LEU A 87 1.48 8.43 -15.39
C LEU A 87 2.52 9.55 -15.28
N PHE A 88 3.58 9.51 -16.09
CA PHE A 88 4.54 10.62 -16.19
C PHE A 88 3.95 11.85 -16.87
N LEU A 89 2.90 11.67 -17.66
CA LEU A 89 2.18 12.73 -18.35
C LEU A 89 0.89 13.12 -17.61
N ASP A 90 0.67 12.59 -16.40
CA ASP A 90 -0.52 12.88 -15.61
C ASP A 90 -0.63 14.38 -15.27
N PRO A 91 -1.82 15.00 -15.36
CA PRO A 91 -2.00 16.40 -14.98
C PRO A 91 -1.64 16.65 -13.51
N CYS A 92 -1.86 15.68 -12.62
CA CYS A 92 -1.54 15.78 -11.20
C CYS A 92 -0.03 15.62 -10.95
N LEU A 93 0.57 16.56 -10.22
CA LEU A 93 1.99 16.50 -9.85
C LEU A 93 2.28 15.34 -8.89
N ASP A 94 1.36 15.03 -7.98
CA ASP A 94 1.58 13.99 -6.97
C ASP A 94 1.58 12.59 -7.58
N VAL A 95 0.72 12.34 -8.58
CA VAL A 95 0.72 11.10 -9.37
C VAL A 95 2.05 10.95 -10.11
N ARG A 96 2.53 12.02 -10.78
CA ARG A 96 3.82 12.02 -11.48
C ARG A 96 4.99 11.69 -10.55
N LYS A 97 5.07 12.37 -9.40
CA LYS A 97 6.12 12.13 -8.39
C LYS A 97 6.08 10.71 -7.85
N SER A 98 4.89 10.20 -7.57
CA SER A 98 4.71 8.85 -7.03
C SER A 98 5.11 7.79 -8.06
N ALA A 99 4.71 7.96 -9.33
CA ALA A 99 5.10 7.07 -10.42
C ALA A 99 6.63 7.04 -10.64
N LEU A 100 7.28 8.21 -10.64
CA LEU A 100 8.74 8.32 -10.72
C LEU A 100 9.43 7.65 -9.52
N GLY A 101 8.89 7.84 -8.31
CA GLY A 101 9.39 7.20 -7.10
C GLY A 101 9.34 5.68 -7.19
N ALA A 102 8.20 5.12 -7.64
CA ALA A 102 8.03 3.69 -7.80
C ALA A 102 8.99 3.08 -8.84
N ILE A 103 9.24 3.75 -9.96
CA ILE A 103 10.19 3.25 -10.99
C ILE A 103 11.63 3.32 -10.52
N ARG A 104 12.01 4.36 -9.76
CA ARG A 104 13.35 4.46 -9.20
C ARG A 104 13.69 3.26 -8.30
N LEU A 105 12.71 2.77 -7.54
CA LEU A 105 12.85 1.57 -6.71
C LEU A 105 13.12 0.30 -7.53
N VAL A 106 12.51 0.17 -8.72
CA VAL A 106 12.75 -0.99 -9.62
C VAL A 106 14.15 -0.96 -10.23
N SER A 107 14.73 0.24 -10.36
CA SER A 107 16.04 0.45 -10.99
C SER A 107 17.21 0.36 -9.99
N ASN A 108 16.94 0.10 -8.71
CA ASN A 108 17.95 -0.05 -7.65
C ASN A 108 18.21 -1.52 -7.36
#